data_AF-A0A7V8J2J7-F1
#
_entry.id   AF-A0A7V8J2J7-F1
#
_cell.length_a   1.000
_cell.length_b   1.000
_cell.length_c   1.000
_cell.angle_alpha   90.00
_cell.angle_beta   90.00
_cell.angle_gamma   90.00
#
_symmetry.space_group_name_H-M   'P 1'
#
loop_
_entity.id
_entity.type
_entity.pdbx_description
1 polymer ?
#
loop_
_entity_poly.entity_id
_entity_poly.type
_entity_poly.pdbx_seq_one_letter_code
_entity_poly.pdbx_strand_id
1 'polypeptide(L)'
;MYDSATKLSHAALPWKTQGELSDFCGELSKAALTVIALLSGFRISEINGMRIHDYHQEPDGSWWFISENYKTESGFAHPRSLHGLAADAATLMKNLSAVSTTEFNLPLLHRAYRSEAFLVARGIGKFSKEQWLADAGYSSLALRAWFKAFYRINVVEKYPEAGKIHSEVSPHQARHTFAEFALRRFDGNVMDKIREHFRHSQGSFHTRRYTREKLSESVRISLERDYAKEVIGRIAHGRLDDRFYGPAAKRIEKDMAAISILTGAEFDDCISELANEFVRFTAFEWGYCALRGNEQHLAKCHDPKTGTPNVDQRSKPEICAGCPHSMNNNPQKQELERTAIAHQFIAESHPLKVIGNISAQVVRQLERRLEGKVSA
;
A
#
# COMPACT_ATOMS: atom_id res chain seq x y z
N MET A 1 -15.81 7.40 -16.84
CA MET A 1 -15.60 7.59 -18.28
C MET A 1 -15.77 6.21 -18.91
N TYR A 2 -16.92 5.97 -19.54
CA TYR A 2 -17.32 4.64 -20.03
C TYR A 2 -16.67 4.39 -21.40
N ASP A 3 -15.91 3.30 -21.54
CA ASP A 3 -15.21 2.96 -22.79
C ASP A 3 -16.18 2.40 -23.85
N SER A 4 -16.23 3.11 -24.98
CA SER A 4 -16.97 2.79 -26.21
C SER A 4 -16.65 1.42 -26.83
N ALA A 5 -15.55 0.76 -26.45
CA ALA A 5 -15.12 -0.51 -27.03
C ALA A 5 -16.06 -1.71 -26.72
N THR A 6 -16.89 -1.65 -25.67
CA THR A 6 -17.71 -2.78 -25.21
C THR A 6 -19.15 -2.78 -25.71
N LYS A 7 -19.60 -1.73 -26.41
CA LYS A 7 -20.99 -1.59 -26.90
C LYS A 7 -21.14 -1.65 -28.43
N LEU A 8 -20.05 -1.75 -29.18
CA LEU A 8 -20.14 -1.89 -30.63
C LEU A 8 -20.41 -3.36 -30.97
N SER A 9 -21.60 -3.63 -31.50
CA SER A 9 -21.85 -4.83 -32.29
C SER A 9 -20.87 -4.83 -33.45
N HIS A 10 -19.86 -5.71 -33.38
CA HIS A 10 -18.93 -5.88 -34.47
C HIS A 10 -19.56 -6.83 -35.49
N ALA A 11 -19.74 -6.38 -36.74
CA ALA A 11 -20.28 -7.20 -37.83
C ALA A 11 -19.40 -8.42 -38.16
N ALA A 12 -18.12 -8.38 -37.77
CA ALA A 12 -17.17 -9.48 -37.78
C ALA A 12 -16.20 -9.30 -36.60
N LEU A 13 -15.54 -10.37 -36.16
CA LEU A 13 -14.48 -10.26 -35.15
C LEU A 13 -13.37 -9.32 -35.65
N PRO A 14 -12.74 -8.53 -34.76
CA PRO A 14 -11.70 -7.59 -35.14
C PRO A 14 -10.40 -8.27 -35.62
N TRP A 15 -10.26 -9.59 -35.40
CA TRP A 15 -9.12 -10.39 -35.82
C TRP A 15 -9.50 -11.28 -37.02
N LYS A 16 -8.63 -11.31 -38.04
CA LYS A 16 -8.80 -12.12 -39.26
C LYS A 16 -8.19 -13.51 -39.11
N THR A 17 -7.24 -13.67 -38.18
CA THR A 17 -6.58 -14.95 -37.91
C THR A 17 -6.57 -15.28 -36.42
N GLN A 18 -6.46 -16.57 -36.11
CA GLN A 18 -6.28 -17.01 -34.72
C GLN A 18 -4.94 -16.56 -34.13
N GLY A 19 -3.93 -16.29 -34.96
CA GLY A 19 -2.68 -15.66 -34.56
C GLY A 19 -2.90 -14.23 -34.05
N GLU A 20 -3.62 -13.40 -34.82
CA GLU A 20 -3.95 -12.02 -34.43
C GLU A 20 -4.77 -11.96 -33.12
N LEU A 21 -5.73 -12.88 -32.94
CA LEU A 21 -6.45 -13.02 -31.67
C LEU A 21 -5.48 -13.37 -30.52
N SER A 22 -4.57 -14.32 -30.75
CA SER A 22 -3.63 -14.77 -29.72
C SER A 22 -2.65 -13.67 -29.32
N ASP A 23 -2.22 -12.85 -30.27
CA ASP A 23 -1.34 -11.70 -30.02
C ASP A 23 -2.07 -10.64 -29.20
N PHE A 24 -3.31 -10.34 -29.53
CA PHE A 24 -4.15 -9.43 -28.75
C PHE A 24 -4.37 -9.92 -27.32
N CYS A 25 -4.76 -11.19 -27.15
CA CYS A 25 -4.88 -11.81 -25.82
C CYS A 25 -3.54 -11.82 -25.07
N GLY A 26 -2.43 -11.97 -25.79
CA GLY A 26 -1.08 -11.83 -25.28
C GLY A 26 -0.80 -10.45 -24.70
N GLU A 27 -1.20 -9.38 -25.39
CA GLU A 27 -1.09 -8.00 -24.88
C GLU A 27 -1.95 -7.78 -23.64
N LEU A 28 -3.19 -8.27 -23.63
CA LEU A 28 -4.05 -8.24 -22.43
C LEU A 28 -3.40 -8.97 -21.25
N SER A 29 -2.77 -10.11 -21.50
CA SER A 29 -2.07 -10.89 -20.46
C SER A 29 -0.88 -10.11 -19.87
N LYS A 30 -0.12 -9.40 -20.71
CA LYS A 30 1.01 -8.54 -20.28
C LYS A 30 0.53 -7.34 -19.46
N ALA A 31 -0.58 -6.73 -19.87
CA ALA A 31 -1.21 -5.63 -19.14
C ALA A 31 -1.73 -6.11 -17.78
N ALA A 32 -2.48 -7.22 -17.74
CA ALA A 32 -2.98 -7.83 -16.51
C ALA A 32 -1.85 -8.16 -15.53
N LEU A 33 -0.76 -8.77 -16.02
CA LEU A 33 0.44 -9.02 -15.21
C LEU A 33 0.99 -7.73 -14.58
N THR A 34 1.11 -6.66 -15.37
CA THR A 34 1.64 -5.38 -14.90
C THR A 34 0.75 -4.74 -13.84
N VAL A 35 -0.56 -4.72 -14.07
CA VAL A 35 -1.56 -4.21 -13.13
C VAL A 35 -1.52 -4.98 -11.82
N ILE A 36 -1.57 -6.31 -11.88
CA ILE A 36 -1.50 -7.16 -10.69
C ILE A 36 -0.18 -6.91 -9.95
N ALA A 37 0.96 -6.89 -10.64
CA ALA A 37 2.27 -6.70 -10.00
C ALA A 37 2.38 -5.34 -9.27
N LEU A 38 1.90 -4.25 -9.88
CA LEU A 38 1.96 -2.91 -9.31
C LEU A 38 0.97 -2.72 -8.15
N LEU A 39 -0.26 -3.20 -8.31
CA LEU A 39 -1.34 -2.94 -7.34
C LEU A 39 -1.43 -3.95 -6.20
N SER A 40 -0.80 -5.12 -6.33
CA SER A 40 -0.72 -6.11 -5.24
C SER A 40 0.63 -6.10 -4.53
N GLY A 41 1.70 -5.63 -5.17
CA GLY A 41 3.06 -5.77 -4.64
C GLY A 41 3.54 -7.23 -4.50
N PHE A 42 2.85 -8.20 -5.10
CA PHE A 42 3.26 -9.60 -5.07
C PHE A 42 4.51 -9.85 -5.92
N ARG A 43 5.29 -10.86 -5.54
CA ARG A 43 6.44 -11.33 -6.31
C ARG A 43 5.93 -12.01 -7.58
N ILE A 44 6.69 -11.91 -8.68
CA ILE A 44 6.37 -12.64 -9.91
C ILE A 44 6.23 -14.14 -9.67
N SER A 45 7.03 -14.74 -8.79
CA SER A 45 6.90 -16.16 -8.46
C SER A 45 5.60 -16.47 -7.73
N GLU A 46 5.08 -15.55 -6.91
CA GLU A 46 3.77 -15.70 -6.25
C GLU A 46 2.68 -15.59 -7.31
N ILE A 47 2.73 -14.59 -8.21
CA ILE A 47 1.78 -14.43 -9.32
C ILE A 47 1.80 -15.64 -10.27
N ASN A 48 2.98 -16.20 -10.54
CA ASN A 48 3.14 -17.38 -11.40
C ASN A 48 2.56 -18.66 -10.80
N GLY A 49 2.52 -18.75 -9.46
CA GLY A 49 2.00 -19.92 -8.74
C GLY A 49 0.48 -19.92 -8.59
N MET A 50 -0.18 -18.80 -8.90
CA MET A 50 -1.62 -18.64 -8.79
C MET A 50 -2.39 -19.52 -9.79
N ARG A 51 -3.48 -20.18 -9.37
CA ARG A 51 -4.38 -20.93 -10.25
C ARG A 51 -5.85 -20.60 -10.03
N ILE A 52 -6.66 -20.62 -11.09
CA ILE A 52 -8.05 -20.14 -11.09
C ILE A 52 -8.94 -20.80 -10.02
N HIS A 53 -8.73 -22.08 -9.68
CA HIS A 53 -9.55 -22.76 -8.67
C HIS A 53 -9.13 -22.47 -7.24
N ASP A 54 -7.93 -21.90 -7.02
CA ASP A 54 -7.46 -21.55 -5.68
C ASP A 54 -8.14 -20.26 -5.16
N TYR A 55 -9.15 -19.76 -5.88
CA TYR A 55 -9.84 -18.50 -5.67
C TYR A 55 -11.31 -18.66 -5.29
N HIS A 56 -11.79 -17.78 -4.41
CA HIS A 56 -13.20 -17.43 -4.30
C HIS A 56 -13.39 -15.92 -4.54
N GLN A 57 -14.45 -15.58 -5.26
CA GLN A 57 -14.90 -14.20 -5.39
C GLN A 57 -15.94 -13.92 -4.32
N GLU A 58 -15.74 -12.83 -3.58
CA GLU A 58 -16.75 -12.32 -2.66
C GLU A 58 -17.79 -11.48 -3.43
N PRO A 59 -19.00 -11.27 -2.88
CA PRO A 59 -20.04 -10.47 -3.51
C PRO A 59 -19.63 -9.02 -3.86
N ASP A 60 -18.61 -8.49 -3.18
CA ASP A 60 -18.04 -7.17 -3.42
C ASP A 60 -17.07 -7.11 -4.63
N GLY A 61 -16.87 -8.24 -5.32
CA GLY A 61 -15.95 -8.38 -6.46
C GLY A 61 -14.49 -8.59 -6.07
N SER A 62 -14.16 -8.68 -4.78
CA SER A 62 -12.81 -9.02 -4.33
C SER A 62 -12.47 -10.48 -4.61
N TRP A 63 -11.19 -10.73 -4.93
CA TRP A 63 -10.67 -12.06 -5.20
C TRP A 63 -9.80 -12.51 -4.04
N TRP A 64 -10.16 -13.62 -3.40
CA TRP A 64 -9.39 -14.21 -2.31
C TRP A 64 -8.74 -15.51 -2.73
N PHE A 65 -7.47 -15.70 -2.38
CA PHE A 65 -6.71 -16.90 -2.74
C PHE A 65 -5.72 -17.33 -1.71
N ILE A 66 -5.44 -18.62 -1.71
CA ILE A 66 -4.45 -19.23 -0.85
C ILE A 66 -3.12 -19.24 -1.62
N SER A 67 -2.14 -18.47 -1.14
CA SER A 67 -0.81 -18.43 -1.75
C SER A 67 0.21 -19.11 -0.83
N GLU A 68 0.95 -20.08 -1.36
CA GLU A 68 2.15 -20.63 -0.72
C GLU A 68 3.35 -19.70 -0.94
N ASN A 69 4.03 -19.31 0.13
CA ASN A 69 5.27 -18.53 0.05
C ASN A 69 6.45 -19.37 0.55
N TYR A 70 7.12 -20.05 -0.37
CA TYR A 70 8.26 -20.92 -0.08
C TYR A 70 9.49 -20.19 0.48
N LYS A 71 9.59 -18.85 0.35
CA LYS A 71 10.82 -18.12 0.73
C LYS A 71 10.89 -17.72 2.20
N THR A 72 9.77 -17.54 2.88
CA THR A 72 9.75 -16.96 4.23
C THR A 72 8.94 -17.76 5.24
N GLU A 73 8.13 -18.73 4.81
CA GLU A 73 7.20 -19.48 5.66
C GLU A 73 7.22 -20.99 5.39
N SER A 74 8.32 -21.52 4.82
CA SER A 74 8.45 -22.95 4.47
C SER A 74 7.30 -23.51 3.62
N GLY A 75 6.63 -22.66 2.83
CA GLY A 75 5.50 -23.05 1.98
C GLY A 75 4.12 -22.97 2.63
N PHE A 76 3.98 -22.42 3.85
CA PHE A 76 2.67 -22.29 4.48
C PHE A 76 1.72 -21.41 3.65
N ALA A 77 0.51 -21.92 3.45
CA ALA A 77 -0.51 -21.33 2.60
C ALA A 77 -1.34 -20.35 3.43
N HIS A 78 -1.43 -19.09 3.00
CA HIS A 78 -2.24 -18.08 3.68
C HIS A 78 -3.12 -17.32 2.68
N PRO A 79 -4.36 -16.96 3.09
CA PRO A 79 -5.28 -16.20 2.27
C PRO A 79 -4.70 -14.80 1.98
N ARG A 80 -4.84 -14.36 0.74
CA ARG A 80 -4.57 -13.00 0.27
C ARG A 80 -5.70 -12.55 -0.62
N SER A 81 -5.84 -11.24 -0.78
CA SER A 81 -6.83 -10.66 -1.65
C SER A 81 -6.23 -9.83 -2.79
N LEU A 82 -6.95 -9.78 -3.90
CA LEU A 82 -6.85 -8.75 -4.93
C LEU A 82 -8.14 -7.93 -4.91
N HIS A 83 -8.02 -6.62 -5.10
CA HIS A 83 -9.14 -5.68 -5.11
C HIS A 83 -9.07 -4.74 -6.32
N GLY A 84 -10.21 -4.14 -6.66
CA GLY A 84 -10.33 -3.14 -7.72
C GLY A 84 -9.72 -3.60 -9.05
N LEU A 85 -8.91 -2.76 -9.68
CA LEU A 85 -8.29 -3.06 -10.98
C LEU A 85 -7.45 -4.35 -10.99
N ALA A 86 -6.87 -4.76 -9.86
CA ALA A 86 -6.13 -6.01 -9.79
C ALA A 86 -7.07 -7.23 -9.80
N ALA A 87 -8.23 -7.13 -9.16
CA ALA A 87 -9.30 -8.12 -9.24
C ALA A 87 -9.94 -8.15 -10.65
N ASP A 88 -10.11 -6.98 -11.27
CA ASP A 88 -10.61 -6.89 -12.65
C ASP A 88 -9.65 -7.55 -13.64
N ALA A 89 -8.34 -7.34 -13.47
CA ALA A 89 -7.30 -8.00 -14.27
C ALA A 89 -7.31 -9.52 -14.09
N ALA A 90 -7.50 -10.02 -12.86
CA ALA A 90 -7.65 -11.46 -12.61
C ALA A 90 -8.92 -12.03 -13.24
N THR A 91 -10.03 -11.28 -13.18
CA THR A 91 -11.32 -11.64 -13.81
C THR A 91 -11.21 -11.68 -15.31
N LEU A 92 -10.54 -10.69 -15.92
CA LEU A 92 -10.22 -10.68 -17.34
C LEU A 92 -9.50 -11.96 -17.72
N MET A 93 -8.44 -12.33 -16.99
CA MET A 93 -7.66 -13.52 -17.30
C MET A 93 -8.47 -14.81 -17.19
N LYS A 94 -9.30 -14.95 -16.15
CA LYS A 94 -10.22 -16.11 -16.01
C LYS A 94 -11.18 -16.22 -17.19
N ASN A 95 -11.66 -15.09 -17.71
CA ASN A 95 -12.59 -15.09 -18.83
C ASN A 95 -11.88 -15.19 -20.20
N LEU A 96 -10.57 -14.96 -20.26
CA LEU A 96 -9.78 -14.98 -21.49
C LEU A 96 -9.35 -16.41 -21.87
N SER A 97 -10.29 -17.34 -21.94
CA SER A 97 -10.03 -18.77 -22.16
C SER A 97 -10.96 -19.37 -23.21
N ALA A 98 -10.42 -20.25 -24.05
CA ALA A 98 -11.15 -21.08 -24.98
C ALA A 98 -11.70 -22.37 -24.32
N VAL A 99 -11.12 -22.80 -23.19
CA VAL A 99 -11.59 -23.95 -22.40
C VAL A 99 -12.37 -23.48 -21.18
N SER A 100 -13.23 -24.35 -20.65
CA SER A 100 -13.96 -24.06 -19.42
C SER A 100 -13.00 -23.97 -18.22
N THR A 101 -12.94 -22.80 -17.59
CA THR A 101 -12.15 -22.61 -16.37
C THR A 101 -12.79 -23.23 -15.13
N THR A 102 -14.01 -23.76 -15.21
CA THR A 102 -14.59 -24.59 -14.14
C THR A 102 -14.11 -26.04 -14.24
N GLU A 103 -13.79 -26.51 -15.45
CA GLU A 103 -13.26 -27.85 -15.68
C GLU A 103 -11.74 -27.90 -15.53
N PHE A 104 -11.04 -26.87 -16.01
CA PHE A 104 -9.58 -26.81 -15.98
C PHE A 104 -9.08 -25.82 -14.93
N ASN A 105 -8.25 -26.31 -13.98
CA ASN A 105 -7.57 -25.47 -13.01
C ASN A 105 -6.34 -24.77 -13.62
N LEU A 106 -6.57 -23.83 -14.52
CA LEU A 106 -5.51 -23.11 -15.23
C LEU A 106 -4.71 -22.23 -14.27
N PRO A 107 -3.41 -22.00 -14.53
CA PRO A 107 -2.68 -20.89 -13.93
C PRO A 107 -3.40 -19.57 -14.21
N LEU A 108 -3.35 -18.59 -13.31
CA LEU A 108 -4.00 -17.30 -13.51
C LEU A 108 -3.51 -16.62 -14.81
N LEU A 109 -2.22 -16.72 -15.09
CA LEU A 109 -1.62 -16.28 -16.34
C LEU A 109 -1.40 -17.52 -17.22
N HIS A 110 -2.28 -17.72 -18.21
CA HIS A 110 -2.28 -18.91 -19.04
C HIS A 110 -2.35 -18.61 -20.55
N ARG A 111 -2.07 -19.63 -21.35
CA ARG A 111 -2.10 -19.67 -22.82
C ARG A 111 -3.42 -20.22 -23.37
N ALA A 112 -4.48 -20.32 -22.56
CA ALA A 112 -5.74 -20.98 -22.94
C ALA A 112 -6.55 -20.27 -24.05
N TYR A 113 -5.98 -19.29 -24.74
CA TYR A 113 -6.50 -18.62 -25.94
C TYR A 113 -5.65 -18.92 -27.19
N ARG A 114 -4.65 -19.81 -27.10
CA ARG A 114 -3.83 -20.27 -28.24
C ARG A 114 -4.48 -21.45 -28.96
N SER A 115 -3.92 -21.81 -30.12
CA SER A 115 -4.48 -22.79 -31.06
C SER A 115 -4.78 -24.12 -30.38
N GLU A 116 -3.87 -24.57 -29.52
CA GLU A 116 -3.97 -25.83 -28.78
C GLU A 116 -5.15 -25.83 -27.80
N ALA A 117 -5.49 -24.69 -27.20
CA ALA A 117 -6.61 -24.58 -26.29
C ALA A 117 -7.96 -24.76 -27.02
N PHE A 118 -8.09 -24.22 -28.23
CA PHE A 118 -9.27 -24.44 -29.07
C PHE A 118 -9.40 -25.90 -29.51
N LEU A 119 -8.27 -26.57 -29.76
CA LEU A 119 -8.23 -28.00 -30.04
C LEU A 119 -8.73 -28.83 -28.84
N VAL A 120 -8.26 -28.52 -27.63
CA VAL A 120 -8.76 -29.13 -26.38
C VAL A 120 -10.25 -28.87 -26.19
N ALA A 121 -10.70 -27.63 -26.35
CA ALA A 121 -12.10 -27.24 -26.18
C ALA A 121 -13.05 -28.01 -27.13
N ARG A 122 -12.56 -28.34 -28.33
CA ARG A 122 -13.31 -29.12 -29.32
C ARG A 122 -13.19 -30.63 -29.12
N GLY A 123 -12.35 -31.10 -28.19
CA GLY A 123 -12.03 -32.51 -28.02
C GLY A 123 -11.24 -33.11 -29.19
N ILE A 124 -10.54 -32.27 -29.97
CA ILE A 124 -9.81 -32.67 -31.18
C ILE A 124 -8.31 -32.46 -30.90
N GLY A 125 -7.55 -33.52 -30.63
CA GLY A 125 -6.12 -33.39 -30.35
C GLY A 125 -5.45 -34.73 -30.05
N LYS A 126 -4.11 -34.78 -30.15
CA LYS A 126 -3.31 -35.98 -29.84
C LYS A 126 -2.77 -36.01 -28.41
N PHE A 127 -2.96 -34.94 -27.64
CA PHE A 127 -2.45 -34.78 -26.27
C PHE A 127 -3.57 -34.93 -25.26
N SER A 128 -3.26 -35.49 -24.09
CA SER A 128 -4.23 -35.61 -22.99
C SER A 128 -4.52 -34.24 -22.37
N LYS A 129 -5.66 -34.12 -21.67
CA LYS A 129 -6.05 -32.89 -20.95
C LYS A 129 -4.99 -32.49 -19.92
N GLU A 130 -4.40 -33.47 -19.25
CA GLU A 130 -3.38 -33.30 -18.22
C GLU A 130 -2.05 -32.80 -18.81
N GLN A 131 -1.64 -33.38 -19.94
CA GLN A 131 -0.43 -32.96 -20.66
C GLN A 131 -0.54 -31.52 -21.14
N TRP A 132 -1.71 -31.13 -21.69
CA TRP A 132 -1.94 -29.75 -22.10
C TRP A 132 -1.96 -28.79 -20.91
N LEU A 133 -2.65 -29.16 -19.82
CA LEU A 133 -2.74 -28.33 -18.62
C LEU A 133 -1.36 -28.06 -18.00
N ALA A 134 -0.43 -29.02 -18.08
CA ALA A 134 0.94 -28.86 -17.60
C ALA A 134 1.74 -27.78 -18.36
N ASP A 135 1.45 -27.53 -19.65
CA ASP A 135 2.09 -26.47 -20.46
C ASP A 135 1.21 -25.21 -20.63
N ALA A 136 0.00 -25.20 -20.08
CA ALA A 136 -0.92 -24.08 -20.24
C ALA A 136 -0.43 -22.76 -19.58
N GLY A 137 0.51 -22.82 -18.64
CA GLY A 137 1.05 -21.65 -17.93
C GLY A 137 2.21 -20.96 -18.64
N TYR A 138 2.81 -19.95 -18.02
CA TYR A 138 4.07 -19.34 -18.48
C TYR A 138 5.21 -19.62 -17.51
N SER A 139 6.45 -19.50 -18.00
CA SER A 139 7.61 -19.52 -17.11
C SER A 139 7.74 -18.19 -16.37
N SER A 140 8.29 -18.23 -15.16
CA SER A 140 8.61 -16.99 -14.41
C SER A 140 9.58 -16.07 -15.16
N LEU A 141 10.41 -16.61 -16.05
CA LEU A 141 11.30 -15.82 -16.90
C LEU A 141 10.52 -15.06 -17.97
N ALA A 142 9.53 -15.70 -18.59
CA ALA A 142 8.65 -15.05 -19.56
C ALA A 142 7.87 -13.89 -18.92
N LEU A 143 7.28 -14.11 -17.74
CA LEU A 143 6.56 -13.06 -17.01
C LEU A 143 7.48 -11.86 -16.67
N ARG A 144 8.73 -12.12 -16.25
CA ARG A 144 9.72 -11.05 -16.01
C ARG A 144 10.02 -10.25 -17.29
N ALA A 145 10.22 -10.94 -18.41
CA ALA A 145 10.49 -10.30 -19.70
C ALA A 145 9.29 -9.46 -20.15
N TRP A 146 8.07 -9.94 -19.95
CA TRP A 146 6.84 -9.23 -20.28
C TRP A 146 6.66 -7.95 -19.50
N PHE A 147 6.87 -7.98 -18.18
CA PHE A 147 6.81 -6.78 -17.35
C PHE A 147 7.83 -5.72 -17.82
N LYS A 148 9.06 -6.14 -18.14
CA LYS A 148 10.10 -5.25 -18.68
C LYS A 148 9.72 -4.65 -20.03
N ALA A 149 9.22 -5.49 -20.94
CA ALA A 149 8.81 -5.07 -22.27
C ALA A 149 7.64 -4.08 -22.21
N PHE A 150 6.66 -4.34 -21.33
CA PHE A 150 5.53 -3.45 -21.13
C PHE A 150 5.99 -2.06 -20.68
N TYR A 151 6.91 -1.98 -19.72
CA TYR A 151 7.48 -0.71 -19.27
C TYR A 151 8.26 -0.01 -20.39
N ARG A 152 9.10 -0.73 -21.12
CA ARG A 152 9.87 -0.14 -22.22
C ARG A 152 8.94 0.48 -23.27
N ILE A 153 7.93 -0.26 -23.72
CA ILE A 153 7.01 0.18 -24.78
C ILE A 153 6.11 1.33 -24.28
N ASN A 154 5.48 1.16 -23.11
CA ASN A 154 4.43 2.09 -22.66
C ASN A 154 4.94 3.27 -21.85
N VAL A 155 6.18 3.22 -21.37
CA VAL A 155 6.80 4.31 -20.60
C VAL A 155 8.01 4.86 -21.34
N VAL A 156 9.06 4.07 -21.58
CA VAL A 156 10.33 4.59 -22.13
C VAL A 156 10.18 5.10 -23.57
N GLU A 157 9.57 4.30 -24.44
CA GLU A 157 9.39 4.63 -25.85
C GLU A 157 8.32 5.70 -26.06
N LYS A 158 7.25 5.66 -25.25
CA LYS A 158 6.14 6.62 -25.33
C LYS A 158 6.44 7.98 -24.67
N TYR A 159 7.24 7.98 -23.61
CA TYR A 159 7.62 9.15 -22.81
C TYR A 159 9.15 9.17 -22.60
N PRO A 160 9.93 9.55 -23.63
CA PRO A 160 11.40 9.48 -23.59
C PRO A 160 12.05 10.26 -22.44
N GLU A 161 11.41 11.33 -21.98
CA GLU A 161 11.82 12.10 -20.80
C GLU A 161 11.77 11.27 -19.51
N ALA A 162 10.75 10.43 -19.33
CA ALA A 162 10.68 9.49 -18.23
C ALA A 162 11.76 8.40 -18.39
N GLY A 163 12.00 7.94 -19.63
CA GLY A 163 13.05 6.99 -19.97
C GLY A 163 14.47 7.46 -19.67
N LYS A 164 14.74 8.78 -19.78
CA LYS A 164 16.03 9.38 -19.38
C LYS A 164 16.26 9.33 -17.87
N ILE A 165 15.19 9.44 -17.09
CA ILE A 165 15.24 9.35 -15.62
C ILE A 165 15.37 7.88 -15.20
N HIS A 166 14.63 6.99 -15.85
CA HIS A 166 14.57 5.57 -15.52
C HIS A 166 14.31 4.72 -16.77
N SER A 167 15.37 4.08 -17.28
CA SER A 167 15.31 3.36 -18.56
C SER A 167 14.98 1.88 -18.41
N GLU A 168 15.13 1.30 -17.22
CA GLU A 168 14.97 -0.13 -16.98
C GLU A 168 14.23 -0.44 -15.70
N VAL A 169 13.31 -1.40 -15.77
CA VAL A 169 12.56 -1.88 -14.61
C VAL A 169 12.81 -3.36 -14.33
N SER A 170 12.55 -3.77 -13.10
CA SER A 170 12.45 -5.15 -12.66
C SER A 170 11.12 -5.33 -11.94
N PRO A 171 10.52 -6.53 -11.96
CA PRO A 171 9.28 -6.76 -11.23
C PRO A 171 9.38 -6.55 -9.71
N HIS A 172 10.58 -6.60 -9.14
CA HIS A 172 10.77 -6.26 -7.73
C HIS A 172 10.58 -4.77 -7.46
N GLN A 173 10.82 -3.90 -8.45
CA GLN A 173 10.52 -2.47 -8.34
C GLN A 173 9.03 -2.20 -8.27
N ALA A 174 8.15 -3.02 -8.87
CA ALA A 174 6.70 -2.90 -8.68
C ALA A 174 6.30 -3.03 -7.20
N ARG A 175 6.96 -3.95 -6.47
CA ARG A 175 6.78 -4.11 -5.03
C ARG A 175 7.29 -2.91 -4.23
N HIS A 176 8.40 -2.30 -4.65
CA HIS A 176 8.86 -1.04 -4.05
C HIS A 176 7.83 0.07 -4.28
N THR A 177 7.35 0.23 -5.51
CA THR A 177 6.31 1.19 -5.87
C THR A 177 5.05 0.99 -5.02
N PHE A 178 4.57 -0.24 -4.86
CA PHE A 178 3.42 -0.53 -3.98
C PHE A 178 3.64 -0.05 -2.54
N ALA A 179 4.77 -0.41 -1.93
CA ALA A 179 5.09 0.01 -0.56
C ALA A 179 5.21 1.53 -0.44
N GLU A 180 5.86 2.15 -1.41
CA GLU A 180 6.04 3.59 -1.51
C GLU A 180 4.73 4.35 -1.69
N PHE A 181 3.77 3.82 -2.44
CA PHE A 181 2.43 4.38 -2.53
C PHE A 181 1.65 4.18 -1.24
N ALA A 182 1.71 2.99 -0.65
CA ALA A 182 1.01 2.70 0.60
C ALA A 182 1.48 3.63 1.73
N LEU A 183 2.79 3.86 1.84
CA LEU A 183 3.38 4.78 2.82
C LEU A 183 3.01 6.25 2.63
N ARG A 184 2.70 6.65 1.39
CA ARG A 184 2.26 8.02 1.09
C ARG A 184 0.76 8.20 1.26
N ARG A 185 -0.02 7.16 0.98
CA ARG A 185 -1.48 7.24 0.89
C ARG A 185 -2.18 6.94 2.21
N PHE A 186 -1.60 6.09 3.03
CA PHE A 186 -2.21 5.60 4.26
C PHE A 186 -1.43 6.07 5.48
N ASP A 187 -2.14 6.20 6.59
CA ASP A 187 -1.61 6.55 7.90
C ASP A 187 -1.70 5.37 8.86
N GLY A 188 -1.00 5.46 9.99
CA GLY A 188 -1.03 4.44 11.03
C GLY A 188 0.09 3.41 10.89
N ASN A 189 -0.18 2.14 11.23
CA ASN A 189 0.78 1.04 11.14
C ASN A 189 0.97 0.51 9.70
N VAL A 190 1.24 1.41 8.78
CA VAL A 190 1.41 1.06 7.37
C VAL A 190 2.66 0.18 7.18
N MET A 191 3.72 0.41 7.95
CA MET A 191 4.96 -0.37 7.84
C MET A 191 4.78 -1.82 8.27
N ASP A 192 4.09 -2.11 9.38
CA ASP A 192 3.83 -3.51 9.73
C ASP A 192 2.74 -4.12 8.87
N LYS A 193 1.76 -3.34 8.39
CA LYS A 193 0.80 -3.84 7.41
C LYS A 193 1.48 -4.20 6.10
N ILE A 194 2.43 -3.39 5.62
CA ILE A 194 3.29 -3.73 4.48
C ILE A 194 4.12 -4.97 4.82
N ARG A 195 4.73 -5.07 6.01
CA ARG A 195 5.50 -6.24 6.46
C ARG A 195 4.65 -7.52 6.43
N GLU A 196 3.44 -7.47 6.98
CA GLU A 196 2.46 -8.56 7.00
C GLU A 196 2.05 -8.93 5.57
N HIS A 197 1.64 -7.94 4.76
CA HIS A 197 1.27 -8.13 3.35
C HIS A 197 2.40 -8.76 2.52
N PHE A 198 3.63 -8.36 2.82
CA PHE A 198 4.85 -8.84 2.18
C PHE A 198 5.40 -10.14 2.79
N ARG A 199 4.85 -10.56 3.94
CA ARG A 199 5.27 -11.71 4.74
C ARG A 199 6.75 -11.69 5.10
N HIS A 200 7.20 -10.54 5.56
CA HIS A 200 8.56 -10.37 6.05
C HIS A 200 8.62 -10.68 7.55
N SER A 201 9.68 -11.38 7.99
CA SER A 201 9.88 -11.60 9.42
C SER A 201 10.05 -10.27 10.17
N GLN A 202 9.60 -10.25 11.42
CA GLN A 202 9.74 -9.10 12.30
C GLN A 202 11.22 -8.74 12.45
N GLY A 203 11.55 -7.45 12.27
CA GLY A 203 12.94 -6.97 12.31
C GLY A 203 13.79 -7.27 11.06
N SER A 204 13.23 -7.88 10.01
CA SER A 204 14.00 -8.20 8.81
C SER A 204 14.55 -6.94 8.10
N PHE A 205 15.78 -7.05 7.59
CA PHE A 205 16.42 -6.03 6.78
C PHE A 205 15.62 -5.67 5.51
N HIS A 206 14.81 -6.61 5.01
CA HIS A 206 14.01 -6.47 3.80
C HIS A 206 12.93 -5.41 3.91
N THR A 207 12.28 -5.26 5.07
CA THR A 207 11.28 -4.20 5.28
C THR A 207 11.93 -2.83 5.47
N ARG A 208 13.09 -2.79 6.15
CA ARG A 208 13.86 -1.54 6.34
C ARG A 208 14.35 -0.95 5.01
N ARG A 209 14.64 -1.77 3.99
CA ARG A 209 15.09 -1.29 2.66
C ARG A 209 14.01 -0.54 1.85
N TYR A 210 12.75 -0.58 2.28
CA TYR A 210 11.68 0.24 1.68
C TYR A 210 11.76 1.72 2.10
N THR A 211 12.44 2.02 3.21
CA THR A 211 12.51 3.38 3.79
C THR A 211 13.93 3.87 4.03
N ARG A 212 14.88 2.97 4.31
CA ARG A 212 16.27 3.31 4.65
C ARG A 212 17.05 3.61 3.36
N GLU A 213 17.57 4.84 3.26
CA GLU A 213 18.52 5.35 2.23
C GLU A 213 17.97 5.65 0.83
N LYS A 214 16.67 5.52 0.56
CA LYS A 214 16.10 5.81 -0.78
C LYS A 214 15.69 7.26 -1.01
N LEU A 215 15.68 8.08 0.04
CA LEU A 215 15.40 9.51 -0.05
C LEU A 215 16.64 10.21 0.49
N SER A 216 17.30 11.03 -0.32
CA SER A 216 18.24 12.00 0.24
C SER A 216 17.49 12.84 1.28
N GLU A 217 18.22 13.38 2.26
CA GLU A 217 17.64 14.22 3.31
C GLU A 217 16.75 15.34 2.71
N SER A 218 17.19 15.91 1.58
CA SER A 218 16.44 16.90 0.80
C SER A 218 15.12 16.38 0.21
N VAL A 219 15.09 15.14 -0.30
CA VAL A 219 13.88 14.53 -0.87
C VAL A 219 12.90 14.18 0.26
N ARG A 220 13.40 13.67 1.39
CA ARG A 220 12.57 13.40 2.57
C ARG A 220 11.94 14.69 3.09
N ILE A 221 12.72 15.77 3.22
CA ILE A 221 12.21 17.09 3.63
C ILE A 221 11.14 17.59 2.67
N SER A 222 11.37 17.48 1.35
CA SER A 222 10.36 17.90 0.38
C SER A 222 9.08 17.08 0.47
N LEU A 223 9.19 15.76 0.62
CA LEU A 223 8.03 14.87 0.76
C LEU A 223 7.24 15.13 2.04
N GLU A 224 7.92 15.35 3.16
CA GLU A 224 7.25 15.66 4.42
C GLU A 224 6.57 17.01 4.39
N ARG A 225 7.16 17.98 3.68
CA ARG A 225 6.53 19.28 3.43
C ARG A 225 5.28 19.13 2.56
N ASP A 226 5.36 18.38 1.46
CA ASP A 226 4.19 18.13 0.60
C ASP A 226 3.08 17.41 1.39
N TYR A 227 3.47 16.48 2.26
CA TYR A 227 2.53 15.79 3.14
C TYR A 227 1.94 16.70 4.23
N ALA A 228 2.74 17.58 4.81
CA ALA A 228 2.28 18.59 5.75
C ALA A 228 1.24 19.51 5.10
N LYS A 229 1.46 19.96 3.86
CA LYS A 229 0.49 20.78 3.12
C LYS A 229 -0.85 20.08 2.98
N GLU A 230 -0.82 18.81 2.59
CA GLU A 230 -2.04 18.02 2.44
C GLU A 230 -2.81 17.89 3.75
N VAL A 231 -2.12 17.52 4.84
CA VAL A 231 -2.77 17.35 6.16
C VAL A 231 -3.29 18.67 6.72
N ILE A 232 -2.52 19.77 6.59
CA ILE A 232 -2.98 21.11 6.99
C ILE A 232 -4.22 21.52 6.20
N GLY A 233 -4.25 21.28 4.89
CA GLY A 233 -5.42 21.52 4.06
C GLY A 233 -6.64 20.73 4.52
N ARG A 234 -6.48 19.45 4.87
CA ARG A 234 -7.57 18.64 5.43
C ARG A 234 -8.09 19.18 6.76
N ILE A 235 -7.20 19.62 7.65
CA ILE A 235 -7.56 20.26 8.93
C ILE A 235 -8.34 21.55 8.67
N ALA A 236 -7.84 22.42 7.78
CA ALA A 236 -8.46 23.70 7.46
C ALA A 236 -9.84 23.55 6.81
N HIS A 237 -10.02 22.55 5.93
CA HIS A 237 -11.31 22.29 5.28
C HIS A 237 -12.33 21.55 6.16
N GLY A 238 -11.94 21.09 7.35
CA GLY A 238 -12.88 20.53 8.34
C GLY A 238 -13.69 19.33 7.85
N ARG A 239 -13.11 18.43 7.03
CA ARG A 239 -13.81 17.23 6.56
C ARG A 239 -14.26 16.38 7.76
N LEU A 240 -15.56 16.10 7.85
CA LEU A 240 -16.20 15.42 8.99
C LEU A 240 -15.60 14.04 9.31
N ASP A 241 -15.08 13.35 8.28
CA ASP A 241 -14.62 11.96 8.37
C ASP A 241 -13.17 11.84 8.89
N ASP A 242 -12.43 12.96 8.90
CA ASP A 242 -10.97 13.04 9.10
C ASP A 242 -10.60 14.06 10.19
N ARG A 243 -11.41 14.18 11.25
CA ARG A 243 -11.17 15.15 12.33
C ARG A 243 -9.86 14.84 13.05
N PHE A 244 -8.96 15.82 13.05
CA PHE A 244 -7.71 15.77 13.80
C PHE A 244 -7.89 16.29 15.22
N TYR A 245 -7.17 15.73 16.18
CA TYR A 245 -7.18 16.16 17.58
C TYR A 245 -5.79 16.06 18.22
N GLY A 246 -5.61 16.78 19.33
CA GLY A 246 -4.33 16.90 20.03
C GLY A 246 -3.69 18.29 19.91
N PRO A 247 -2.60 18.56 20.66
CA PRO A 247 -2.01 19.89 20.75
C PRO A 247 -1.57 20.48 19.40
N ALA A 248 -0.97 19.68 18.52
CA ALA A 248 -0.52 20.19 17.22
C ALA A 248 -1.70 20.51 16.28
N ALA A 249 -2.76 19.69 16.28
CA ALA A 249 -3.97 19.95 15.50
C ALA A 249 -4.67 21.23 15.95
N LYS A 250 -4.90 21.39 17.27
CA LYS A 250 -5.50 22.61 17.85
C LYS A 250 -4.71 23.87 17.52
N ARG A 251 -3.38 23.76 17.44
CA ARG A 251 -2.52 24.87 17.04
C ARG A 251 -2.66 25.18 15.55
N ILE A 252 -2.62 24.17 14.67
CA ILE A 252 -2.84 24.36 13.23
C ILE A 252 -4.21 25.00 12.98
N GLU A 253 -5.26 24.55 13.67
CA GLU A 253 -6.60 25.15 13.60
C GLU A 253 -6.58 26.63 14.03
N LYS A 254 -5.87 26.96 15.11
CA LYS A 254 -5.73 28.34 15.59
C LYS A 254 -4.97 29.22 14.59
N ASP A 255 -3.87 28.70 14.05
CA ASP A 255 -3.03 29.42 13.08
C ASP A 255 -3.81 29.66 11.78
N MET A 256 -4.59 28.67 11.34
CA MET A 256 -5.49 28.79 10.18
C MET A 256 -6.67 29.73 10.43
N ALA A 257 -7.26 29.72 11.63
CA ALA A 257 -8.36 30.61 11.99
C ALA A 257 -7.92 32.09 12.12
N ALA A 258 -6.63 32.35 12.38
CA ALA A 258 -6.07 33.69 12.43
C ALA A 258 -5.91 34.35 11.05
N ILE A 259 -6.05 33.57 9.98
CA ILE A 259 -5.88 34.02 8.60
C ILE A 259 -7.21 34.60 8.11
N SER A 260 -7.25 35.92 7.94
CA SER A 260 -8.44 36.65 7.49
C SER A 260 -8.60 36.56 5.97
N ILE A 261 -9.73 35.99 5.52
CA ILE A 261 -10.30 35.94 4.15
C ILE A 261 -9.24 36.00 3.03
N LEU A 262 -8.93 34.82 2.48
CA LEU A 262 -8.02 34.65 1.36
C LEU A 262 -8.76 34.22 0.09
N THR A 263 -8.24 34.63 -1.06
CA THR A 263 -8.50 33.97 -2.35
C THR A 263 -7.91 32.55 -2.33
N GLY A 264 -8.34 31.67 -3.24
CA GLY A 264 -7.84 30.28 -3.26
C GLY A 264 -6.31 30.17 -3.43
N ALA A 265 -5.69 31.08 -4.18
CA ALA A 265 -4.24 31.11 -4.35
C ALA A 265 -3.51 31.54 -3.07
N GLU A 266 -4.01 32.58 -2.39
CA GLU A 266 -3.43 33.03 -1.13
C GLU A 266 -3.58 31.96 -0.03
N PHE A 267 -4.68 31.18 -0.05
CA PHE A 267 -4.87 30.04 0.85
C PHE A 267 -3.81 28.95 0.65
N ASP A 268 -3.51 28.59 -0.61
CA ASP A 268 -2.45 27.62 -0.94
C ASP A 268 -1.05 28.12 -0.53
N ASP A 269 -0.80 29.43 -0.65
CA ASP A 269 0.43 30.06 -0.20
C ASP A 269 0.55 29.99 1.33
N CYS A 270 -0.51 30.31 2.08
CA CYS A 270 -0.52 30.19 3.54
C CYS A 270 -0.36 28.75 4.04
N ILE A 271 -0.97 27.76 3.38
CA ILE A 271 -0.73 26.34 3.66
C ILE A 271 0.75 26.01 3.44
N SER A 272 1.33 26.53 2.36
CA SER A 272 2.73 26.31 2.03
C SER A 272 3.67 26.93 3.05
N GLU A 273 3.40 28.14 3.52
CA GLU A 273 4.16 28.82 4.58
C GLU A 273 4.07 28.06 5.90
N LEU A 274 2.86 27.66 6.33
CA LEU A 274 2.70 26.90 7.56
C LEU A 274 3.40 25.54 7.48
N ALA A 275 3.34 24.87 6.33
CA ALA A 275 4.04 23.61 6.11
C ALA A 275 5.56 23.76 6.23
N ASN A 276 6.13 24.91 5.82
CA ASN A 276 7.56 25.18 5.90
C ASN A 276 8.07 25.37 7.34
N GLU A 277 7.19 25.64 8.32
CA GLU A 277 7.60 25.75 9.73
C GLU A 277 8.00 24.39 10.35
N PHE A 278 7.55 23.30 9.76
CA PHE A 278 7.79 21.95 10.26
C PHE A 278 9.14 21.41 9.77
N VAL A 279 10.02 21.10 10.71
CA VAL A 279 11.30 20.44 10.44
C VAL A 279 11.16 18.92 10.33
N ARG A 280 10.09 18.36 10.92
CA ARG A 280 9.69 16.97 10.74
C ARG A 280 8.17 16.89 10.70
N PHE A 281 7.64 16.15 9.73
CA PHE A 281 6.22 15.85 9.64
C PHE A 281 6.00 14.39 9.25
N THR A 282 5.81 13.52 10.25
CA THR A 282 5.61 12.06 10.05
C THR A 282 4.34 11.56 10.69
N ALA A 283 3.70 10.59 10.04
CA ALA A 283 2.71 9.73 10.65
C ALA A 283 3.36 8.53 11.37
N PHE A 284 2.75 8.14 12.48
CA PHE A 284 2.98 6.93 13.25
C PHE A 284 1.65 6.18 13.42
N GLU A 285 1.73 4.99 14.00
CA GLU A 285 0.58 4.14 14.32
C GLU A 285 -0.39 4.80 15.30
N TRP A 286 0.18 5.57 16.23
CA TRP A 286 -0.52 6.19 17.35
C TRP A 286 -0.71 7.70 17.17
N GLY A 287 -0.46 8.27 15.99
CA GLY A 287 -0.56 9.72 15.76
C GLY A 287 0.42 10.28 14.75
N TYR A 288 0.44 11.58 14.59
CA TYR A 288 1.41 12.33 13.79
C TYR A 288 2.33 13.13 14.70
N CYS A 289 3.56 13.35 14.24
CA CYS A 289 4.48 14.32 14.80
C CYS A 289 4.63 15.48 13.81
N ALA A 290 4.21 16.67 14.23
CA ALA A 290 4.32 17.92 13.51
C ALA A 290 5.32 18.82 14.27
N LEU A 291 6.62 18.49 14.16
CA LEU A 291 7.71 19.15 14.89
C LEU A 291 8.08 20.46 14.21
N ARG A 292 7.90 21.59 14.90
CA ARG A 292 8.32 22.91 14.40
C ARG A 292 9.78 23.21 14.73
N GLY A 293 10.44 23.94 13.83
CA GLY A 293 11.87 24.28 13.97
C GLY A 293 12.19 25.12 15.20
N ASN A 294 11.36 26.12 15.51
CA ASN A 294 11.54 27.01 16.67
C ASN A 294 11.18 26.37 18.03
N GLU A 295 10.55 25.19 18.02
CA GLU A 295 10.03 24.54 19.22
C GLU A 295 10.62 23.13 19.44
N GLN A 296 11.74 22.82 18.79
CA GLN A 296 12.41 21.52 18.91
C GLN A 296 12.74 21.15 20.37
N HIS A 297 13.10 22.15 21.18
CA HIS A 297 13.40 21.98 22.61
C HIS A 297 12.19 21.51 23.45
N LEU A 298 10.96 21.68 22.97
CA LEU A 298 9.73 21.22 23.64
C LEU A 298 9.40 19.76 23.31
N ALA A 299 10.12 19.14 22.38
CA ALA A 299 9.89 17.75 22.01
C ALA A 299 10.28 16.78 23.14
N LYS A 300 9.37 15.85 23.46
CA LYS A 300 9.61 14.84 24.51
C LYS A 300 10.49 13.68 24.05
N CYS A 301 10.73 13.54 22.74
CA CYS A 301 11.57 12.50 22.15
C CYS A 301 13.04 12.92 21.97
N HIS A 302 13.52 13.90 22.75
CA HIS A 302 14.91 14.35 22.67
C HIS A 302 15.89 13.25 23.08
N ASP A 303 17.06 13.26 22.46
CA ASP A 303 18.18 12.48 22.93
C ASP A 303 18.82 13.15 24.17
N PRO A 304 18.91 12.49 25.33
CA PRO A 304 19.51 13.06 26.53
C PRO A 304 20.98 13.45 26.37
N LYS A 305 21.70 12.91 25.37
CA LYS A 305 23.11 13.25 25.12
C LYS A 305 23.26 14.50 24.28
N THR A 306 22.43 14.68 23.25
CA THR A 306 22.56 15.79 22.28
C THR A 306 21.54 16.90 22.52
N GLY A 307 20.50 16.66 23.31
CA GLY A 307 19.38 17.58 23.53
C GLY A 307 18.48 17.76 22.30
N THR A 308 18.76 17.07 21.19
CA THR A 308 18.03 17.22 19.93
C THR A 308 16.91 16.19 19.81
N PRO A 309 15.75 16.53 19.21
CA PRO A 309 14.67 15.58 18.96
C PRO A 309 15.14 14.41 18.08
N ASN A 310 14.91 13.18 18.53
CA ASN A 310 15.13 11.97 17.74
C ASN A 310 13.79 11.32 17.44
N VAL A 311 13.08 11.92 16.47
CA VAL A 311 11.71 11.54 16.08
C VAL A 311 11.65 10.08 15.63
N ASP A 312 12.64 9.60 14.88
CA ASP A 312 12.55 8.29 14.23
C ASP A 312 12.85 7.11 15.18
N GLN A 313 13.61 7.34 16.26
CA GLN A 313 14.03 6.25 17.16
C GLN A 313 13.41 6.32 18.57
N ARG A 314 12.95 7.50 19.00
CA ARG A 314 12.46 7.73 20.36
C ARG A 314 10.98 8.09 20.45
N SER A 315 10.28 8.19 19.33
CA SER A 315 8.82 8.37 19.35
C SER A 315 8.13 7.07 19.74
N LYS A 316 7.25 7.15 20.74
CA LYS A 316 6.42 6.04 21.27
C LYS A 316 5.11 6.62 21.78
N PRO A 317 4.01 5.85 21.83
CA PRO A 317 2.71 6.35 22.28
C PRO A 317 2.79 7.09 23.62
N GLU A 318 3.48 6.52 24.63
CA GLU A 318 3.62 7.09 25.97
C GLU A 318 4.34 8.45 25.98
N ILE A 319 5.32 8.63 25.09
CA ILE A 319 6.10 9.87 24.98
C ILE A 319 5.31 10.91 24.18
N CYS A 320 4.71 10.47 23.07
CA CYS A 320 3.99 11.31 22.13
C CYS A 320 2.66 11.82 22.71
N ALA A 321 1.96 11.03 23.51
CA ALA A 321 0.67 11.41 24.13
C ALA A 321 0.76 12.68 24.99
N GLY A 322 1.95 12.97 25.55
CA GLY A 322 2.20 14.19 26.29
C GLY A 322 2.93 15.29 25.51
N CYS A 323 3.29 15.07 24.24
CA CYS A 323 4.14 15.98 23.47
C CYS A 323 3.31 17.09 22.78
N PRO A 324 3.74 18.36 22.79
CA PRO A 324 3.02 19.45 22.10
C PRO A 324 3.01 19.29 20.58
N HIS A 325 3.95 18.52 20.02
CA HIS A 325 4.05 18.28 18.58
C HIS A 325 3.20 17.10 18.09
N SER A 326 2.42 16.49 18.97
CA SER A 326 1.58 15.34 18.62
C SER A 326 0.18 15.75 18.20
N MET A 327 -0.35 15.06 17.19
CA MET A 327 -1.76 15.08 16.82
C MET A 327 -2.21 13.69 16.36
N ASN A 328 -3.51 13.49 16.21
CA ASN A 328 -4.15 12.21 15.98
C ASN A 328 -5.34 12.39 15.05
N ASN A 329 -5.74 11.34 14.34
CA ASN A 329 -7.02 11.27 13.64
C ASN A 329 -7.83 10.05 14.13
N ASN A 330 -9.10 9.95 13.68
CA ASN A 330 -9.99 8.86 14.08
C ASN A 330 -9.43 7.45 13.81
N PRO A 331 -8.82 7.15 12.64
CA PRO A 331 -8.18 5.85 12.41
C PRO A 331 -7.11 5.46 13.44
N GLN A 332 -6.32 6.42 13.92
CA GLN A 332 -5.25 6.18 14.91
C GLN A 332 -5.79 6.06 16.36
N LYS A 333 -7.07 6.38 16.59
CA LYS A 333 -7.71 6.29 17.90
C LYS A 333 -7.68 4.88 18.47
N GLN A 334 -7.96 3.88 17.64
CA GLN A 334 -8.00 2.46 18.07
C GLN A 334 -6.65 1.98 18.62
N GLU A 335 -5.54 2.48 18.07
CA GLU A 335 -4.20 2.08 18.51
C GLU A 335 -3.85 2.70 19.86
N LEU A 336 -4.27 3.94 20.10
CA LEU A 336 -4.16 4.58 21.41
C LEU A 336 -5.03 3.87 22.46
N GLU A 337 -6.25 3.45 22.10
CA GLU A 337 -7.15 2.68 22.98
C GLU A 337 -6.50 1.33 23.35
N ARG A 338 -5.98 0.58 22.36
CA ARG A 338 -5.25 -0.69 22.62
C ARG A 338 -4.04 -0.50 23.51
N THR A 339 -3.26 0.54 23.27
CA THR A 339 -2.09 0.86 24.10
C THR A 339 -2.52 1.18 25.53
N ALA A 340 -3.61 1.92 25.72
CA ALA A 340 -4.15 2.21 27.04
C ALA A 340 -4.62 0.94 27.76
N ILE A 341 -5.31 0.03 27.08
CA ILE A 341 -5.74 -1.27 27.65
C ILE A 341 -4.53 -2.10 28.09
N ALA A 342 -3.49 -2.19 27.25
CA ALA A 342 -2.26 -2.91 27.59
C ALA A 342 -1.57 -2.33 28.84
N HIS A 343 -1.47 -1.00 28.92
CA HIS A 343 -0.90 -0.34 30.10
C HIS A 343 -1.80 -0.43 31.34
N GLN A 344 -3.12 -0.48 31.17
CA GLN A 344 -4.06 -0.71 32.27
C GLN A 344 -3.84 -2.09 32.88
N PHE A 345 -3.72 -3.12 32.04
CA PHE A 345 -3.39 -4.47 32.49
C PHE A 345 -2.06 -4.51 33.25
N ILE A 346 -1.02 -3.84 32.76
CA ILE A 346 0.28 -3.75 33.46
C ILE A 346 0.12 -2.98 34.78
N ALA A 347 -0.66 -1.90 34.81
CA ALA A 347 -0.88 -1.11 36.02
C ALA A 347 -1.51 -1.93 37.15
N GLU A 348 -2.43 -2.84 36.81
CA GLU A 348 -3.19 -3.65 37.76
C GLU A 348 -2.48 -4.94 38.16
N SER A 349 -1.78 -5.59 37.23
CA SER A 349 -1.27 -6.95 37.41
C SER A 349 0.23 -7.05 37.70
N HIS A 350 1.01 -5.98 37.46
CA HIS A 350 2.46 -6.09 37.51
C HIS A 350 2.98 -6.22 38.97
N PRO A 351 3.83 -7.23 39.28
CA PRO A 351 4.27 -7.50 40.65
C PRO A 351 5.12 -6.36 41.26
N LEU A 352 5.86 -5.63 40.42
CA LEU A 352 6.60 -4.44 40.82
C LEU A 352 5.72 -3.19 40.76
N LYS A 353 5.38 -2.62 41.92
CA LYS A 353 4.55 -1.40 42.05
C LYS A 353 5.08 -0.21 41.26
N VAL A 354 6.41 -0.07 41.12
CA VAL A 354 7.01 1.03 40.36
C VAL A 354 6.60 0.97 38.89
N ILE A 355 6.61 -0.22 38.28
CA ILE A 355 6.21 -0.42 36.88
C ILE A 355 4.70 -0.23 36.73
N GLY A 356 3.91 -0.69 37.71
CA GLY A 356 2.47 -0.45 37.75
C GLY A 356 2.14 1.05 37.78
N ASN A 357 2.82 1.82 38.63
CA ASN A 357 2.64 3.27 38.74
C ASN A 357 3.02 4.03 37.46
N ILE A 358 4.11 3.63 36.80
CA ILE A 358 4.52 4.19 35.49
C ILE A 358 3.42 3.94 34.46
N SER A 359 2.91 2.72 34.36
CA SER A 359 1.86 2.38 33.40
C SER A 359 0.54 3.11 33.70
N ALA A 360 0.17 3.26 34.97
CA ALA A 360 -0.98 4.07 35.37
C ALA A 360 -0.85 5.55 34.95
N GLN A 361 0.38 6.10 34.94
CA GLN A 361 0.62 7.44 34.42
C GLN A 361 0.41 7.52 32.90
N VAL A 362 0.83 6.49 32.16
CA VAL A 362 0.61 6.39 30.71
C VAL A 362 -0.88 6.34 30.40
N VAL A 363 -1.65 5.49 31.09
CA VAL A 363 -3.12 5.40 30.91
C VAL A 363 -3.76 6.77 31.09
N ARG A 364 -3.45 7.48 32.18
CA ARG A 364 -4.00 8.83 32.44
C ARG A 364 -3.66 9.86 31.37
N GLN A 365 -2.55 9.69 30.63
CA GLN A 365 -2.19 10.56 29.51
C GLN A 365 -2.98 10.21 28.26
N LEU A 366 -3.15 8.91 27.97
CA LEU A 366 -3.92 8.42 26.83
C LEU A 366 -5.41 8.69 26.99
N GLU A 367 -5.99 8.49 28.17
CA GLU A 367 -7.40 8.83 28.46
C GLU A 367 -7.69 10.32 28.26
N ARG A 368 -6.78 11.18 28.74
CA ARG A 368 -6.87 12.63 28.49
C ARG A 368 -6.81 12.98 27.01
N ARG A 369 -6.10 12.17 26.21
CA ARG A 369 -5.98 12.34 24.76
C ARG A 369 -7.23 11.86 24.02
N LEU A 370 -7.91 10.84 24.52
CA LEU A 370 -9.07 10.18 23.90
C LEU A 370 -10.42 10.77 24.33
N GLU A 371 -10.44 11.74 25.24
CA GLU A 371 -11.65 12.39 25.78
C GLU A 371 -12.65 11.40 26.43
N GLY A 372 -12.16 10.32 27.06
CA GLY A 372 -12.99 9.32 27.75
C GLY A 372 -12.17 8.25 28.48
N LYS A 373 -12.81 7.50 29.41
CA LYS A 373 -12.20 6.31 30.03
C LYS A 373 -12.13 5.19 29.01
N VAL A 374 -10.98 4.53 28.90
CA VAL A 374 -10.82 3.34 28.06
C VAL A 374 -11.27 2.13 28.89
N SER A 375 -12.39 1.53 28.53
CA SER A 375 -12.86 0.28 29.14
C SER A 375 -12.10 -0.91 28.55
N ALA A 376 -11.60 -1.80 29.41
CA ALA A 376 -10.92 -3.04 29.04
C ALA A 376 -11.88 -4.08 28.46
#